data_AF-A0A151RQT2-F1
#
_entry.id   AF-A0A151RQT2-F1
#
_cell.length_a   1.000
_cell.length_b   1.000
_cell.length_c   1.000
_cell.angle_alpha   90.00
_cell.angle_beta   90.00
_cell.angle_gamma   90.00
#
_symmetry.space_group_name_H-M   'P 1'
#
loop_
_entity.id
_entity.type
_entity.pdbx_description
1 polymer ?
#
loop_
_entity_poly.entity_id
_entity_poly.type
_entity_poly.pdbx_seq_one_letter_code
_entity_poly.pdbx_strand_id
1 'polypeptide(L)' 'MKKEDWKGSGSVLTVIVVHFDVDACKQALTRMIIVDELPFKFVEGKGFHFFISQLQPKFPIPG' A
#
# COMPACT_ATOMS: atom_id res chain seq x y z
N MET A 1 6.47 51.25 -21.67
CA MET A 1 7.36 50.16 -21.20
C MET A 1 6.63 49.40 -20.11
N LYS A 2 6.33 48.11 -20.36
CA LYS A 2 5.94 47.03 -19.42
C LYS A 2 4.87 47.29 -18.35
N LYS A 3 3.85 46.42 -18.34
CA LYS A 3 3.83 45.25 -17.46
C LYS A 3 2.95 44.17 -18.07
N GLU A 4 3.51 42.98 -18.13
CA GLU A 4 2.95 41.76 -18.68
C GLU A 4 2.52 40.90 -17.49
N ASP A 5 1.22 40.62 -17.39
CA ASP A 5 0.63 39.83 -16.32
C ASP A 5 1.00 38.35 -16.51
N TRP A 6 2.00 37.89 -15.77
CA TRP A 6 2.34 36.48 -15.68
C TRP A 6 1.21 35.71 -14.97
N LYS A 7 0.27 35.18 -15.74
CA LYS A 7 -0.73 34.23 -15.24
C LYS A 7 -0.07 32.86 -15.15
N GLY A 8 0.68 32.65 -14.07
CA GLY A 8 1.24 31.35 -13.73
C GLY A 8 0.12 30.32 -13.57
N SER A 9 -0.05 29.46 -14.57
CA SER A 9 -0.91 28.28 -14.47
C SER A 9 -0.18 27.24 -13.61
N GLY A 10 -0.22 27.44 -12.29
CA GLY A 10 0.27 26.45 -11.33
C GLY A 10 -0.65 25.25 -11.32
N SER A 11 -0.24 24.14 -11.93
CA SER A 11 -0.89 22.84 -11.76
C SER A 11 -0.84 22.47 -10.28
N VAL A 12 -2.00 22.40 -9.63
CA VAL A 12 -2.11 21.94 -8.24
C VAL A 12 -1.74 20.46 -8.17
N LEU A 13 -0.58 20.16 -7.59
CA LEU A 13 -0.22 18.77 -7.26
C LEU A 13 -1.05 18.35 -6.06
N THR A 14 -2.02 17.46 -6.27
CA THR A 14 -2.80 16.86 -5.19
C THR A 14 -1.95 15.79 -4.51
N VAL A 15 -1.48 16.06 -3.30
CA VAL A 15 -0.81 15.04 -2.48
C VAL A 15 -1.88 14.12 -1.92
N ILE A 16 -1.98 12.91 -2.47
CA ILE A 16 -2.86 11.87 -1.93
C ILE A 16 -2.10 11.17 -0.81
N VAL A 17 -2.48 11.46 0.43
CA VAL A 17 -2.00 10.73 1.60
C VAL A 17 -2.84 9.45 1.72
N VAL A 18 -2.26 8.32 1.33
CA VAL A 18 -2.85 7.00 1.59
C VAL A 18 -2.45 6.55 2.99
N HIS A 19 -3.45 6.43 3.87
CA HIS A 19 -3.24 5.87 5.21
C HIS A 19 -3.13 4.35 5.15
N PHE A 20 -2.21 3.81 5.94
CA PHE A 20 -2.12 2.38 6.14
C PHE A 20 -3.30 1.90 6.99
N ASP A 21 -4.05 0.95 6.46
CA ASP A 21 -5.15 0.26 7.14
C ASP A 21 -4.83 -1.23 7.22
N VAL A 22 -4.58 -1.70 8.44
CA VAL A 22 -4.22 -3.09 8.72
C VAL A 22 -5.36 -4.06 8.42
N ASP A 23 -6.61 -3.66 8.65
CA ASP A 23 -7.77 -4.52 8.47
C ASP A 23 -8.07 -4.68 6.98
N ALA A 24 -7.92 -3.60 6.21
CA ALA A 24 -7.98 -3.68 4.75
C ALA A 24 -6.91 -4.63 4.18
N CYS A 25 -5.67 -4.57 4.69
CA CYS A 25 -4.61 -5.50 4.29
C CYS A 25 -4.93 -6.96 4.65
N LYS A 26 -5.46 -7.22 5.85
CA LYS A 26 -5.89 -8.58 6.26
C LYS A 26 -7.01 -9.10 5.35
N GLN A 27 -8.01 -8.28 5.05
CA GLN A 27 -9.10 -8.67 4.14
C GLN A 27 -8.59 -9.00 2.74
N ALA A 28 -7.67 -8.19 2.20
CA ALA A 28 -7.04 -8.45 0.91
C ALA A 28 -6.26 -9.77 0.92
N LEU A 29 -5.50 -10.04 2.00
CA LEU A 29 -4.76 -11.29 2.17
C LEU A 29 -5.69 -12.50 2.29
N THR A 30 -6.75 -12.41 3.09
CA THR A 30 -7.76 -13.47 3.21
C THR A 30 -8.43 -13.74 1.86
N ARG A 31 -8.77 -12.70 1.10
CA ARG A 31 -9.34 -12.84 -0.23
C ARG A 31 -8.41 -13.57 -1.18
N MET A 32 -7.11 -13.25 -1.17
CA MET A 32 -6.10 -13.95 -1.97
C MET A 32 -6.04 -15.44 -1.64
N ILE A 33 -6.01 -15.80 -0.35
CA ILE A 33 -5.99 -17.21 0.08
C ILE A 33 -7.22 -17.97 -0.43
N ILE A 34 -8.41 -17.37 -0.33
CA ILE A 34 -9.67 -18.01 -0.74
C ILE A 34 -9.77 -18.12 -2.27
N VAL A 35 -9.50 -17.03 -3.00
CA VAL A 35 -9.68 -16.97 -4.46
C VAL A 35 -8.63 -17.80 -5.18
N ASP A 36 -7.39 -17.76 -4.72
CA ASP A 36 -6.27 -18.48 -5.33
C ASP A 36 -6.06 -19.87 -4.70
N GLU A 37 -6.98 -20.30 -3.82
CA GLU A 37 -6.98 -21.58 -3.11
C GLU A 37 -5.62 -21.93 -2.46
N LEU A 38 -4.97 -20.91 -1.88
CA LEU A 38 -3.67 -21.11 -1.28
C LEU A 38 -3.79 -21.86 0.05
N PRO A 39 -2.85 -22.77 0.38
CA PRO A 39 -2.79 -23.36 1.71
C PRO A 39 -2.65 -22.28 2.78
N PHE A 40 -3.35 -22.39 3.91
CA PHE A 40 -3.22 -21.43 5.03
C PHE A 40 -1.77 -21.27 5.51
N LYS A 41 -0.97 -22.34 5.48
CA LYS A 41 0.47 -22.32 5.79
C LYS A 41 1.28 -21.36 4.90
N PHE A 42 0.73 -20.88 3.79
CA PHE A 42 1.42 -19.94 2.89
C PHE A 42 1.84 -18.67 3.63
N VAL A 43 0.96 -18.15 4.50
CA VAL A 43 1.26 -16.91 5.23
C VAL A 43 2.24 -17.09 6.38
N GLU A 44 2.51 -18.33 6.79
CA GLU A 44 3.49 -18.69 7.84
C GLU A 44 4.91 -18.89 7.27
N GLY A 45 5.05 -18.92 5.94
CA GLY A 45 6.32 -19.14 5.28
C GLY A 45 7.30 -17.99 5.54
N LYS A 46 8.53 -18.31 5.94
CA LYS A 46 9.60 -17.30 6.14
C LYS A 46 9.82 -16.39 4.93
N GLY A 47 9.66 -16.93 3.71
CA GLY A 47 9.73 -16.15 2.47
C GLY A 47 8.61 -15.13 2.35
N PHE A 48 7.38 -15.50 2.74
CA PHE A 48 6.23 -14.59 2.77
C PHE A 48 6.44 -13.50 3.83
N HIS A 49 6.89 -13.86 5.03
CA HIS A 49 7.19 -12.89 6.10
C HIS A 49 8.24 -11.86 5.64
N PHE A 50 9.33 -12.32 5.03
CA PHE A 50 10.36 -11.42 4.49
C PHE A 50 9.78 -10.50 3.41
N PHE A 51 9.04 -11.04 2.46
CA PHE A 51 8.40 -10.26 1.40
C PHE A 51 7.48 -9.15 1.96
N ILE A 52 6.60 -9.49 2.90
CA ILE A 52 5.70 -8.51 3.54
C ILE A 52 6.48 -7.47 4.33
N SER A 53 7.55 -7.85 5.04
CA SER A 53 8.40 -6.90 5.77
C SER A 53 9.03 -5.84 4.85
N GLN A 54 9.31 -6.18 3.59
CA GLN A 54 9.86 -5.24 2.60
C GLN A 54 8.76 -4.34 2.01
N LEU A 55 7.57 -4.87 1.75
CA LEU A 55 6.46 -4.11 1.16
C LEU A 55 5.76 -3.18 2.15
N GLN A 56 5.46 -3.69 3.35
CA GLN A 56 4.76 -2.94 4.38
C GLN A 56 5.30 -3.28 5.77
N PRO A 57 6.36 -2.56 6.21
CA PRO A 57 7.01 -2.80 7.50
C PRO A 57 6.08 -2.65 8.72
N LYS A 58 4.97 -1.90 8.58
CA LYS A 58 3.99 -1.70 9.65
C LYS A 58 2.96 -2.83 9.75
N PHE A 59 2.98 -3.79 8.83
CA PHE A 59 2.03 -4.90 8.86
C PHE A 59 2.41 -5.88 9.98
N PRO A 60 1.49 -6.17 10.92
CA PRO A 60 1.78 -7.09 12.01
C PRO A 60 1.76 -8.52 11.48
N ILE A 61 2.93 -9.14 11.47
CA ILE A 61 3.09 -10.56 11.15
C ILE A 61 3.02 -11.33 12.48
N PRO A 62 2.10 -12.30 12.64
CA PRO A 62 2.09 -13.21 13.79
C PRO A 62 3.43 -13.97 13.86
N GLY A 63 4.05 -13.96 15.04
CA GLY A 63 5.32 -14.67 15.30
C GLY A 63 5.17 -16.17 15.37
#